data_AF-A0A853B729-F1
#
_entry.id   AF-A0A853B729-F1
#
_cell.length_a   1.000
_cell.length_b   1.000
_cell.length_c   1.000
_cell.angle_alpha   90.00
_cell.angle_beta   90.00
_cell.angle_gamma   90.00
#
_symmetry.space_group_name_H-M   'P 1'
#
loop_
_entity.id
_entity.type
_entity.pdbx_description
1 polymer ?
#
loop_
_entity_poly.entity_id
_entity_poly.type
_entity_poly.pdbx_seq_one_letter_code
_entity_poly.pdbx_strand_id
1 'polypeptide(L)'
;MALLDEVRWFPGAERLVALARAEMPQQKSESAAFATLVSLRAHAIAVESQDDTASAGSSPATASAAIGELSGGRLTAVTAEGTWTAKALNAVFAGVPELPDLSLLAFVDTSGFGAPDTPDRALRDYLEGGLPPFWSSRWRARHFVILGGTLTGPGGTLVAIVDGYRPVGRDGVHLQLLDRVVAALRGLLLVVPSADAPTARALVARAGLTP
;
A
#
# COMPACT_ATOMS: atom_id res chain seq x y z
N MET A 1 24.53 -4.17 -0.29
CA MET A 1 23.27 -4.04 0.45
C MET A 1 22.18 -3.76 -0.56
N ALA A 2 21.07 -4.48 -0.54
CA ALA A 2 19.99 -4.23 -1.50
C ALA A 2 19.22 -2.99 -1.06
N LEU A 3 18.67 -2.23 -2.00
CA LEU A 3 18.01 -0.95 -1.67
C LEU A 3 16.78 -1.14 -0.76
N LEU A 4 16.11 -2.29 -0.89
CA LEU A 4 15.00 -2.67 0.00
C LEU A 4 15.42 -2.85 1.46
N ASP A 5 16.68 -3.18 1.74
CA ASP A 5 17.18 -3.35 3.11
C ASP A 5 17.35 -1.98 3.82
N GLU A 6 17.28 -0.87 3.08
CA GLU A 6 17.39 0.51 3.59
C GLU A 6 16.01 1.17 3.83
N VAL A 7 14.91 0.49 3.48
CA VAL A 7 13.56 1.03 3.63
C VAL A 7 13.23 1.26 5.10
N ARG A 8 12.72 2.46 5.40
CA ARG A 8 12.08 2.74 6.68
C ARG A 8 10.63 2.25 6.61
N TRP A 9 10.41 1.05 7.14
CA TRP A 9 9.07 0.46 7.24
C TRP A 9 8.16 1.31 8.13
N PHE A 10 6.89 1.41 7.74
CA PHE A 10 5.84 1.97 8.58
C PHE A 10 5.59 1.05 9.79
N PRO A 11 5.04 1.56 10.91
CA PRO A 11 4.62 0.73 12.04
C PRO A 11 3.76 -0.45 11.57
N GLY A 12 4.09 -1.66 12.02
CA GLY A 12 3.38 -2.90 11.64
C GLY A 12 3.67 -3.43 10.23
N ALA A 13 4.36 -2.68 9.36
CA ALA A 13 4.55 -3.07 7.97
C ALA A 13 5.42 -4.32 7.78
N GLU A 14 6.41 -4.57 8.65
CA GLU A 14 7.22 -5.80 8.59
C GLU A 14 6.35 -7.06 8.79
N ARG A 15 5.40 -6.98 9.74
CA ARG A 15 4.41 -8.05 9.97
C ARG A 15 3.49 -8.20 8.76
N LEU A 16 3.01 -7.09 8.18
CA LEU A 16 2.21 -7.11 6.94
C LEU A 16 2.96 -7.77 5.79
N VAL A 17 4.24 -7.44 5.58
CA VAL A 17 5.09 -8.05 4.54
C VAL A 17 5.27 -9.55 4.78
N ALA A 18 5.53 -9.96 6.03
CA ALA A 18 5.66 -11.37 6.36
C ALA A 18 4.36 -12.15 6.09
N LEU A 19 3.21 -11.61 6.50
CA LEU A 19 1.90 -12.18 6.24
C LEU A 19 1.58 -12.24 4.75
N ALA A 20 1.86 -11.16 4.00
CA ALA A 20 1.69 -11.11 2.56
C ALA A 20 2.50 -12.22 1.88
N ARG A 21 3.79 -12.36 2.22
CA ARG A 21 4.66 -13.39 1.64
C ARG A 21 4.25 -14.82 1.97
N ALA A 22 3.67 -15.04 3.16
CA ALA A 22 3.14 -16.34 3.55
C ALA A 22 1.86 -16.70 2.77
N GLU A 23 1.04 -15.69 2.46
CA GLU A 23 -0.22 -15.85 1.73
C GLU A 23 -0.03 -15.90 0.20
N MET A 24 1.07 -15.35 -0.32
CA MET A 24 1.34 -15.33 -1.76
C MET A 24 1.42 -16.74 -2.38
N PRO A 25 0.93 -16.91 -3.62
CA PRO A 25 0.41 -15.86 -4.49
C PRO A 25 -1.04 -15.47 -4.16
N GLN A 26 -1.44 -14.26 -4.55
CA GLN A 26 -2.87 -13.97 -4.62
C GLN A 26 -3.59 -14.96 -5.53
N GLN A 27 -4.77 -15.42 -5.11
CA GLN A 27 -5.56 -16.40 -5.83
C GLN A 27 -6.56 -15.72 -6.77
N LYS A 28 -6.92 -16.40 -7.87
CA LYS A 28 -7.98 -15.98 -8.81
C LYS A 28 -7.86 -14.56 -9.38
N SER A 29 -6.66 -13.96 -9.31
CA SER A 29 -6.41 -12.55 -9.66
C SER A 29 -7.17 -11.53 -8.78
N GLU A 30 -7.61 -11.92 -7.59
CA GLU A 30 -8.41 -11.10 -6.67
C GLU A 30 -7.53 -10.37 -5.65
N SER A 31 -6.89 -9.28 -6.10
CA SER A 31 -5.98 -8.51 -5.25
C SER A 31 -6.62 -7.93 -4.00
N ALA A 32 -7.91 -7.59 -4.05
CA ALA A 32 -8.62 -7.03 -2.90
C ALA A 32 -8.86 -8.08 -1.81
N ALA A 33 -9.16 -9.33 -2.20
CA ALA A 33 -9.32 -10.45 -1.27
C ALA A 33 -8.00 -10.70 -0.53
N PHE A 34 -6.89 -10.75 -1.27
CA PHE A 34 -5.53 -10.86 -0.72
C PHE A 34 -5.21 -9.71 0.26
N ALA A 35 -5.36 -8.46 -0.18
CA ALA A 35 -5.02 -7.29 0.64
C ALA A 35 -5.91 -7.19 1.90
N THR A 36 -7.20 -7.54 1.79
CA THR A 36 -8.14 -7.61 2.90
C THR A 36 -7.72 -8.67 3.92
N LEU A 37 -7.40 -9.88 3.47
CA LEU A 37 -6.95 -10.97 4.34
C LEU A 37 -5.68 -10.59 5.09
N VAL A 38 -4.68 -10.06 4.38
CA VAL A 38 -3.39 -9.67 4.98
C VAL A 38 -3.61 -8.59 6.04
N SER A 39 -4.47 -7.61 5.77
CA SER A 39 -4.83 -6.56 6.74
C SER A 39 -5.53 -7.14 7.97
N LEU A 40 -6.56 -7.97 7.78
CA LEU A 40 -7.28 -8.62 8.89
C LEU A 40 -6.32 -9.41 9.79
N ARG A 41 -5.43 -10.22 9.21
CA ARG A 41 -4.44 -11.00 9.98
C ARG A 41 -3.37 -10.14 10.66
N ALA A 42 -3.00 -9.00 10.08
CA ALA A 42 -2.09 -8.06 10.72
C ALA A 42 -2.69 -7.50 12.03
N HIS A 43 -4.01 -7.33 12.06
CA HIS A 43 -4.77 -6.96 13.26
C HIS A 43 -5.24 -8.15 14.11
N ALA A 44 -4.60 -9.31 13.95
CA ALA A 44 -4.93 -10.54 14.69
C ALA A 44 -6.40 -10.98 14.54
N ILE A 45 -7.01 -10.70 13.39
CA ILE A 45 -8.33 -11.22 13.03
C ILE A 45 -8.12 -12.51 12.25
N ALA A 46 -8.70 -13.60 12.78
CA ALA A 46 -8.61 -14.91 12.16
C ALA A 46 -9.49 -14.94 10.91
N VAL A 47 -8.85 -15.28 9.80
CA VAL A 47 -9.47 -15.51 8.48
C VAL A 47 -8.69 -16.69 7.89
N GLU A 48 -9.39 -17.74 7.45
CA GLU A 48 -8.73 -19.00 7.10
C GLU A 48 -8.09 -18.92 5.73
N SER A 49 -8.76 -18.28 4.76
CA SER A 49 -8.30 -18.24 3.38
C SER A 49 -8.74 -16.99 2.62
N GLN A 50 -8.14 -16.77 1.44
CA GLN A 50 -8.57 -15.69 0.52
C GLN A 50 -10.02 -15.87 0.03
N ASP A 51 -10.56 -17.09 0.06
CA ASP A 51 -11.97 -17.32 -0.33
C ASP A 51 -12.93 -16.68 0.68
N ASP A 52 -12.55 -16.63 1.97
CA ASP A 52 -13.35 -15.97 3.01
C ASP A 52 -13.39 -14.45 2.84
N THR A 53 -12.46 -13.88 2.07
CA THR A 53 -12.37 -12.44 1.78
C THR A 53 -12.79 -12.09 0.36
N ALA A 54 -13.36 -13.03 -0.39
CA ALA A 54 -13.85 -12.80 -1.76
C ALA A 54 -14.90 -11.69 -1.85
N SER A 55 -15.64 -11.41 -0.76
CA SER A 55 -16.60 -10.30 -0.66
C SER A 55 -15.96 -8.91 -0.80
N ALA A 56 -14.65 -8.77 -0.62
CA ALA A 56 -13.93 -7.52 -0.82
C ALA A 56 -14.02 -6.98 -2.27
N GLY A 57 -14.37 -7.84 -3.24
CA GLY A 57 -14.64 -7.43 -4.62
C GLY A 57 -13.43 -6.78 -5.31
N SER A 58 -13.68 -5.79 -6.16
CA SER A 58 -12.63 -5.13 -6.96
C SER A 58 -12.64 -3.60 -6.84
N SER A 59 -13.19 -3.07 -5.74
CA SER A 59 -13.30 -1.63 -5.51
C SER A 59 -12.96 -1.24 -4.07
N PRO A 60 -12.53 0.01 -3.80
CA PRO A 60 -12.28 0.47 -2.43
C PRO A 60 -13.51 0.35 -1.51
N ALA A 61 -14.70 0.63 -2.04
CA ALA A 61 -15.95 0.55 -1.26
C ALA A 61 -16.26 -0.88 -0.80
N THR A 62 -16.15 -1.85 -1.72
CA THR A 62 -16.39 -3.27 -1.39
C THR A 62 -15.33 -3.82 -0.44
N ALA A 63 -14.06 -3.42 -0.60
CA ALA A 63 -12.98 -3.81 0.30
C ALA A 63 -13.19 -3.22 1.71
N SER A 64 -13.58 -1.94 1.81
CA SER A 64 -13.90 -1.29 3.08
C SER A 64 -15.07 -1.98 3.81
N ALA A 65 -16.14 -2.31 3.08
CA ALA A 65 -17.28 -3.03 3.63
C ALA A 65 -16.88 -4.42 4.14
N ALA A 66 -16.13 -5.20 3.35
CA ALA A 66 -15.66 -6.52 3.75
C ALA A 66 -14.76 -6.47 5.00
N ILE A 67 -13.87 -5.49 5.11
CA ILE A 67 -13.04 -5.29 6.31
C ILE A 67 -13.92 -5.06 7.55
N GLY A 68 -14.94 -4.20 7.45
CA GLY A 68 -15.87 -3.95 8.54
C GLY A 68 -16.66 -5.19 8.94
N GLU A 69 -17.21 -5.91 7.97
CA GLU A 69 -18.00 -7.13 8.18
C GLU A 69 -17.16 -8.26 8.79
N LEU A 70 -16.06 -8.63 8.14
CA LEU A 70 -15.21 -9.76 8.55
C LEU A 70 -14.47 -9.51 9.86
N SER A 71 -14.25 -8.23 10.22
CA SER A 71 -13.69 -7.89 11.53
C SER A 71 -14.71 -7.91 12.67
N GLY A 72 -16.01 -8.04 12.37
CA GLY A 72 -17.09 -7.84 13.34
C GLY A 72 -17.16 -6.40 13.85
N GLY A 73 -16.83 -5.42 13.00
CA GLY A 73 -16.79 -4.00 13.34
C GLY A 73 -15.59 -3.58 14.20
N ARG A 74 -14.62 -4.45 14.44
CA ARG A 74 -13.39 -4.12 15.20
C ARG A 74 -12.41 -3.27 14.40
N LEU A 75 -12.44 -3.40 13.08
CA LEU A 75 -11.67 -2.55 12.17
C LEU A 75 -12.61 -1.69 11.34
N THR A 76 -12.07 -0.56 10.90
CA THR A 76 -12.69 0.27 9.88
C THR A 76 -11.65 0.68 8.85
N ALA A 77 -12.08 0.77 7.60
CA ALA A 77 -11.27 1.31 6.51
C ALA A 77 -11.75 2.74 6.21
N VAL A 78 -10.97 3.73 6.65
CA VAL A 78 -11.19 5.13 6.30
C VAL A 78 -10.68 5.34 4.87
N THR A 79 -11.60 5.65 3.97
CA THR A 79 -11.25 5.96 2.58
C THR A 79 -10.62 7.34 2.52
N ALA A 80 -9.62 7.53 1.66
CA ALA A 80 -9.10 8.83 1.32
C ALA A 80 -9.35 9.09 -0.16
N GLU A 81 -10.09 10.15 -0.45
CA GLU A 81 -10.47 10.56 -1.81
C GLU A 81 -10.01 11.99 -2.11
N GLY A 82 -9.86 12.31 -3.39
CA GLY A 82 -9.49 13.64 -3.86
C GLY A 82 -8.35 13.63 -4.87
N THR A 83 -7.79 14.81 -5.12
CA THR A 83 -6.70 14.97 -6.08
C THR A 83 -5.38 14.52 -5.46
N TRP A 84 -4.86 13.39 -5.94
CA TRP A 84 -3.58 12.86 -5.50
C TRP A 84 -2.41 13.74 -5.96
N THR A 85 -1.58 14.12 -5.01
CA THR A 85 -0.32 14.84 -5.23
C THR A 85 0.77 14.24 -4.36
N ALA A 86 2.04 14.42 -4.73
CA ALA A 86 3.17 14.01 -3.90
C ALA A 86 3.10 14.67 -2.50
N LYS A 87 2.65 15.92 -2.43
CA LYS A 87 2.43 16.64 -1.17
C LYS A 87 1.38 15.95 -0.29
N ALA A 88 0.22 15.62 -0.85
CA ALA A 88 -0.86 14.96 -0.11
C ALA A 88 -0.43 13.59 0.39
N LEU A 89 0.19 12.77 -0.47
CA LEU A 89 0.63 11.43 -0.09
C LEU A 89 1.77 11.46 0.95
N ASN A 90 2.72 12.39 0.84
CA ASN A 90 3.72 12.61 1.89
C ASN A 90 3.11 13.06 3.21
N ALA A 91 2.06 13.89 3.18
CA ALA A 91 1.36 14.31 4.40
C ALA A 91 0.67 13.12 5.09
N VAL A 92 0.11 12.18 4.32
CA VAL A 92 -0.40 10.91 4.86
C VAL A 92 0.74 10.12 5.50
N PHE A 93 1.85 9.90 4.78
CA PHE A 93 3.00 9.14 5.31
C PHE A 93 3.61 9.75 6.57
N ALA A 94 3.65 11.07 6.67
CA ALA A 94 4.16 11.77 7.84
C ALA A 94 3.30 11.55 9.10
N GLY A 95 1.99 11.31 8.94
CA GLY A 95 1.08 11.03 10.04
C GLY A 95 0.89 9.55 10.37
N VAL A 96 1.44 8.63 9.57
CA VAL A 96 1.42 7.19 9.84
C VAL A 96 1.92 6.83 11.25
N PRO A 97 2.98 7.45 11.82
CA PRO A 97 3.41 7.17 13.19
C PRO A 97 2.38 7.46 14.29
N GLU A 98 1.33 8.25 14.02
CA GLU A 98 0.22 8.50 14.95
C GLU A 98 -0.74 7.31 15.06
N LEU A 99 -0.66 6.35 14.14
CA LEU A 99 -1.54 5.19 14.00
C LEU A 99 -0.68 3.91 13.98
N PRO A 100 -0.28 3.36 15.13
CA PRO A 100 0.68 2.25 15.20
C PRO A 100 0.14 0.94 14.59
N ASP A 101 -1.17 0.75 14.65
CA ASP A 101 -1.89 -0.36 14.05
C ASP A 101 -2.62 0.12 12.77
N LEU A 102 -1.85 0.48 11.74
CA LEU A 102 -2.39 0.93 10.44
C LEU A 102 -1.94 0.01 9.32
N SER A 103 -2.88 -0.37 8.44
CA SER A 103 -2.55 -0.92 7.12
C SER A 103 -2.96 0.07 6.03
N LEU A 104 -2.01 0.48 5.17
CA LEU A 104 -2.26 1.36 4.02
C LEU A 104 -2.52 0.54 2.76
N LEU A 105 -3.77 0.43 2.35
CA LEU A 105 -4.16 -0.27 1.12
C LEU A 105 -4.37 0.75 0.00
N ALA A 106 -3.55 0.70 -1.03
CA ALA A 106 -3.69 1.52 -2.21
C ALA A 106 -4.40 0.75 -3.32
N PHE A 107 -5.46 1.36 -3.87
CA PHE A 107 -6.07 0.93 -5.12
C PHE A 107 -5.42 1.69 -6.26
N VAL A 108 -4.77 0.97 -7.17
CA VAL A 108 -3.89 1.54 -8.18
C VAL A 108 -4.23 1.05 -9.58
N ASP A 109 -3.92 1.88 -10.56
CA ASP A 109 -3.76 1.50 -11.96
C ASP A 109 -2.26 1.23 -12.20
N THR A 110 -1.91 -0.05 -12.29
CA THR A 110 -0.51 -0.50 -12.40
C THR A 110 0.20 -0.02 -13.66
N SER A 111 -0.51 0.56 -14.63
CA SER A 111 0.11 1.21 -15.79
C SER A 111 0.80 2.53 -15.44
N GLY A 112 0.43 3.15 -14.31
CA GLY A 112 1.09 4.37 -13.80
C GLY A 112 2.42 4.11 -13.09
N PHE A 113 2.70 2.87 -12.72
CA PHE A 113 3.94 2.49 -12.03
C PHE A 113 5.17 2.50 -12.96
N GLY A 114 6.34 2.66 -12.34
CA GLY A 114 7.62 2.28 -12.93
C GLY A 114 7.75 0.76 -13.04
N ALA A 115 8.71 0.29 -13.82
CA ALA A 115 8.93 -1.15 -13.96
C ALA A 115 9.42 -1.75 -12.62
N PRO A 116 8.81 -2.86 -12.14
CA PRO A 116 9.16 -3.45 -10.84
C PRO A 116 10.56 -4.06 -10.79
N ASP A 117 11.16 -4.32 -11.95
CA ASP A 117 12.53 -4.78 -12.17
C ASP A 117 13.51 -3.64 -12.46
N THR A 118 13.14 -2.39 -12.16
CA THR A 118 14.05 -1.24 -12.25
C THR A 118 15.30 -1.51 -11.41
N PRO A 119 16.52 -1.43 -11.97
CA PRO A 119 17.74 -1.74 -11.23
C PRO A 119 17.94 -0.83 -10.01
N ASP A 120 18.38 -1.42 -8.88
CA ASP A 120 18.70 -0.69 -7.64
C ASP A 120 19.62 0.52 -7.87
N ARG A 121 20.57 0.41 -8.82
CA ARG A 121 21.48 1.52 -9.15
C ARG A 121 20.73 2.74 -9.68
N ALA A 122 19.77 2.54 -10.59
CA ALA A 122 18.98 3.64 -11.14
C ALA A 122 18.07 4.28 -10.08
N LEU A 123 17.52 3.47 -9.17
CA LEU A 123 16.76 3.97 -8.03
C LEU A 123 17.62 4.77 -7.06
N ARG A 124 18.89 4.35 -6.85
CA ARG A 124 19.86 5.09 -6.04
C ARG A 124 20.27 6.41 -6.70
N ASP A 125 20.52 6.40 -8.01
CA ASP A 125 20.82 7.63 -8.76
C ASP A 125 19.65 8.64 -8.66
N TYR A 126 18.40 8.17 -8.65
CA TYR A 126 17.23 9.01 -8.36
C TYR A 126 17.25 9.58 -6.93
N LEU A 127 17.51 8.75 -5.93
CA LEU A 127 17.56 9.22 -4.52
C LEU A 127 18.66 10.26 -4.29
N GLU A 128 19.80 10.14 -4.99
CA GLU A 128 20.95 11.03 -4.83
C GLU A 128 20.83 12.31 -5.68
N GLY A 129 20.45 12.17 -6.96
CA GLY A 129 20.50 13.24 -7.95
C GLY A 129 19.15 13.67 -8.53
N GLY A 130 18.06 13.01 -8.18
CA GLY A 130 16.70 13.36 -8.60
C GLY A 130 16.34 12.98 -10.04
N LEU A 131 17.23 12.31 -10.78
CA LEU A 131 16.96 11.86 -12.14
C LEU A 131 16.09 10.59 -12.10
N PRO A 132 14.82 10.62 -12.54
CA PRO A 132 13.95 9.46 -12.41
C PRO A 132 14.30 8.38 -13.45
N PRO A 133 14.24 7.09 -13.09
CA PRO A 133 14.25 6.03 -14.08
C PRO A 133 13.03 6.13 -15.01
N PHE A 134 13.25 5.90 -16.31
CA PHE A 134 12.21 6.03 -17.33
C PHE A 134 11.47 4.71 -17.61
N TRP A 135 11.95 3.58 -17.09
CA TRP A 135 11.27 2.29 -17.24
C TRP A 135 9.88 2.34 -16.61
N SER A 136 8.88 1.98 -17.42
CA SER A 136 7.48 1.98 -17.01
C SER A 136 6.95 0.56 -16.94
N SER A 137 5.96 0.34 -16.09
CA SER A 137 5.33 -0.96 -15.93
C SER A 137 4.74 -1.44 -17.27
N ARG A 138 4.98 -2.71 -17.60
CA ARG A 138 4.31 -3.39 -18.73
C ARG A 138 2.89 -3.83 -18.40
N TRP A 139 2.53 -3.84 -17.11
CA TRP A 139 1.25 -4.33 -16.61
C TRP A 139 0.17 -3.25 -16.71
N ARG A 140 -1.05 -3.69 -17.01
CA ARG A 140 -2.22 -2.81 -17.16
C ARG A 140 -3.42 -3.44 -16.46
N ALA A 141 -3.46 -3.26 -15.14
CA ALA A 141 -4.53 -3.78 -14.29
C ALA A 141 -4.86 -2.79 -13.17
N ARG A 142 -6.13 -2.78 -12.77
CA ARG A 142 -6.55 -2.22 -11.48
C ARG A 142 -6.22 -3.23 -10.39
N HIS A 143 -5.53 -2.80 -9.35
CA HIS A 143 -4.92 -3.69 -8.38
C HIS A 143 -4.93 -3.08 -6.98
N PHE A 144 -5.00 -3.92 -5.96
CA PHE A 144 -4.75 -3.53 -4.58
C PHE A 144 -3.33 -3.91 -4.20
N VAL A 145 -2.61 -2.95 -3.61
CA VAL A 145 -1.27 -3.14 -3.06
C VAL A 145 -1.19 -2.53 -1.67
N ILE A 146 -0.21 -2.94 -0.88
CA ILE A 146 0.07 -2.35 0.44
C ILE A 146 1.24 -1.38 0.30
N LEU A 147 1.10 -0.18 0.87
CA LEU A 147 2.21 0.76 1.00
C LEU A 147 2.95 0.48 2.32
N GLY A 148 4.13 -0.12 2.23
CA GLY A 148 4.83 -0.66 3.41
C GLY A 148 5.82 0.29 4.07
N GLY A 149 6.38 1.25 3.33
CA GLY A 149 7.38 2.15 3.89
C GLY A 149 8.00 3.04 2.83
N THR A 150 8.98 3.84 3.25
CA THR A 150 9.64 4.80 2.36
C THR A 150 11.15 4.75 2.50
N LEU A 151 11.83 5.19 1.45
CA LEU A 151 13.25 5.52 1.44
C LEU A 151 13.39 6.88 0.77
N THR A 152 13.97 7.85 1.49
CA THR A 152 14.06 9.24 1.03
C THR A 152 15.52 9.68 0.97
N GLY A 153 15.88 10.32 -0.14
CA GLY A 153 17.17 10.98 -0.35
C GLY A 153 16.98 12.40 -0.88
N PRO A 154 18.08 13.16 -1.09
CA PRO A 154 18.02 14.53 -1.59
C PRO A 154 17.25 14.71 -2.90
N GLY A 155 17.28 13.70 -3.78
CA GLY A 155 16.61 13.72 -5.08
C GLY A 155 15.13 13.33 -5.05
N GLY A 156 14.66 12.65 -4.00
CA GLY A 156 13.25 12.29 -3.86
C GLY A 156 12.96 11.10 -2.94
N THR A 157 11.76 10.54 -3.08
CA THR A 157 11.25 9.47 -2.21
C THR A 157 10.85 8.25 -3.04
N LEU A 158 11.31 7.09 -2.60
CA LEU A 158 10.82 5.78 -3.01
C LEU A 158 9.83 5.26 -1.96
N VAL A 159 8.84 4.51 -2.44
CA VAL A 159 7.81 3.85 -1.64
C VAL A 159 7.93 2.35 -1.87
N ALA A 160 7.96 1.58 -0.79
CA ALA A 160 7.89 0.13 -0.85
C ALA A 160 6.45 -0.33 -1.06
N ILE A 161 6.23 -1.03 -2.17
CA ILE A 161 4.95 -1.59 -2.58
C ILE A 161 5.00 -3.09 -2.32
N VAL A 162 4.05 -3.59 -1.53
CA VAL A 162 3.82 -5.03 -1.33
C VAL A 162 2.69 -5.44 -2.25
N ASP A 163 3.02 -6.27 -3.23
CA ASP A 163 2.14 -6.80 -4.26
C ASP A 163 1.82 -8.27 -3.97
N GLY A 164 0.61 -8.74 -4.32
CA GLY A 164 0.20 -10.14 -4.17
C GLY A 164 0.90 -11.12 -5.13
N TYR A 165 1.75 -10.65 -6.04
CA TYR A 165 2.51 -11.48 -6.98
C TYR A 165 3.99 -11.64 -6.59
N ARG A 166 4.37 -12.83 -6.13
CA ARG A 166 5.76 -13.17 -5.74
C ARG A 166 6.83 -12.80 -6.78
N PRO A 167 6.64 -12.99 -8.10
CA PRO A 167 7.64 -12.63 -9.11
C PRO A 167 7.84 -11.13 -9.33
N VAL A 168 7.00 -10.27 -8.75
CA VAL A 168 7.10 -8.81 -8.88
C VAL A 168 8.07 -8.29 -7.83
N GLY A 169 9.20 -7.74 -8.28
CA GLY A 169 10.27 -7.27 -7.40
C GLY A 169 10.96 -8.41 -6.63
N ARG A 170 11.32 -8.16 -5.37
CA ARG A 170 11.97 -9.12 -4.47
C ARG A 170 10.93 -9.75 -3.54
N ASP A 171 10.47 -10.93 -3.90
CA ASP A 171 9.44 -11.70 -3.16
C ASP A 171 8.16 -10.89 -2.94
N GLY A 172 7.60 -10.34 -4.02
CA GLY A 172 6.38 -9.53 -4.02
C GLY A 172 6.54 -8.13 -3.44
N VAL A 173 7.77 -7.65 -3.26
CA VAL A 173 8.04 -6.28 -2.80
C VAL A 173 8.89 -5.54 -3.83
N HIS A 174 8.41 -4.40 -4.30
CA HIS A 174 9.15 -3.55 -5.23
C HIS A 174 9.11 -2.09 -4.80
N LEU A 175 10.07 -1.30 -5.31
CA LEU A 175 10.16 0.13 -5.02
C LEU A 175 9.54 0.95 -6.14
N GLN A 176 8.79 1.98 -5.80
CA GLN A 176 8.22 2.92 -6.75
C GLN A 176 8.58 4.35 -6.34
N LEU A 177 8.86 5.20 -7.33
CA LEU A 177 8.98 6.63 -7.09
C LEU A 177 7.65 7.18 -6.57
N LEU A 178 7.70 8.11 -5.62
CA LEU A 178 6.49 8.72 -5.05
C LEU A 178 5.56 9.26 -6.15
N ASP A 179 6.10 9.94 -7.17
CA ASP A 179 5.32 10.48 -8.27
C ASP A 179 4.67 9.40 -9.13
N ARG A 180 5.31 8.23 -9.27
CA ARG A 180 4.73 7.06 -9.95
C ARG A 180 3.59 6.46 -9.13
N VAL A 181 3.73 6.43 -7.80
CA VAL A 181 2.64 6.01 -6.92
C VAL A 181 1.45 6.96 -7.06
N VAL A 182 1.69 8.27 -7.01
CA VAL A 182 0.65 9.30 -7.21
C VAL A 182 -0.05 9.14 -8.55
N ALA A 183 0.70 8.96 -9.65
CA ALA A 183 0.13 8.76 -10.98
C ALA A 183 -0.71 7.49 -11.10
N ALA A 184 -0.32 6.42 -10.39
CA ALA A 184 -1.04 5.15 -10.37
C ALA A 184 -2.26 5.18 -9.43
N LEU A 185 -2.28 6.03 -8.41
CA LEU A 185 -3.28 6.00 -7.34
C LEU A 185 -4.68 6.32 -7.86
N ARG A 186 -5.66 5.50 -7.45
CA ARG A 186 -7.09 5.65 -7.73
C ARG A 186 -7.92 5.71 -6.46
N GLY A 187 -7.37 5.26 -5.34
CA GLY A 187 -7.94 5.39 -4.00
C GLY A 187 -6.97 4.85 -2.95
N LEU A 188 -7.14 5.27 -1.70
CA LEU A 188 -6.35 4.79 -0.58
C LEU A 188 -7.30 4.47 0.58
N LEU A 189 -7.08 3.35 1.25
CA LEU A 189 -7.79 2.96 2.46
C LEU A 189 -6.78 2.92 3.62
N LEU A 190 -7.14 3.60 4.71
CA LEU A 190 -6.45 3.51 5.99
C LEU A 190 -7.24 2.51 6.86
N VAL A 191 -6.74 1.29 6.96
CA VAL A 191 -7.35 0.24 7.79
C VAL A 191 -6.79 0.34 9.20
N VAL A 192 -7.66 0.63 10.16
CA VAL A 192 -7.31 0.89 11.56
C VAL A 192 -8.31 0.21 12.51
N PRO A 193 -7.96 0.00 13.78
CA PRO A 193 -8.95 -0.25 14.83
C PRO A 193 -10.06 0.80 14.79
N SER A 194 -11.32 0.38 14.98
CA SER A 194 -12.47 1.28 14.90
C SER A 194 -12.40 2.46 15.90
N ALA A 195 -11.66 2.31 17.00
CA ALA A 195 -11.42 3.37 17.97
C ALA A 195 -10.54 4.51 17.41
N ASP A 196 -9.64 4.20 16.47
CA ASP A 196 -8.70 5.15 15.87
C ASP A 196 -9.26 5.81 14.59
N ALA A 197 -10.49 5.46 14.19
CA ALA A 197 -11.16 6.03 13.02
C ALA A 197 -11.18 7.57 13.03
N PRO A 198 -11.46 8.28 14.14
CA PRO A 198 -11.42 9.74 14.16
C PRO A 198 -10.03 10.29 13.85
N THR A 199 -8.98 9.67 14.38
CA THR A 199 -7.58 10.04 14.13
C THR A 199 -7.20 9.82 12.66
N ALA A 200 -7.59 8.67 12.09
CA ALA A 200 -7.39 8.39 10.67
C ALA A 200 -8.12 9.38 9.76
N ARG A 201 -9.39 9.74 10.05
CA ARG A 201 -10.11 10.77 9.29
C ARG A 201 -9.45 12.14 9.40
N ALA A 202 -8.97 12.50 10.59
CA ALA A 202 -8.25 13.75 10.80
C ALA A 202 -6.94 13.79 9.99
N LEU A 203 -6.20 12.67 9.93
CA LEU A 203 -5.01 12.54 9.09
C LEU A 203 -5.33 12.78 7.61
N VAL A 204 -6.36 12.11 7.08
CA VAL A 204 -6.81 12.27 5.69
C VAL A 204 -7.18 13.73 5.40
N ALA A 205 -7.96 14.35 6.29
CA ALA A 205 -8.34 15.77 6.15
C ALA A 205 -7.13 16.71 6.19
N ARG A 206 -6.16 16.50 7.09
CA ARG A 206 -4.91 17.30 7.16
C ARG A 206 -4.05 17.15 5.92
N ALA A 207 -4.11 16.00 5.24
CA ALA A 207 -3.45 15.78 3.95
C ALA A 207 -4.15 16.51 2.79
N GLY A 208 -5.30 17.17 3.03
CA GLY A 208 -6.08 17.86 2.00
C GLY A 208 -6.98 16.93 1.19
N LEU A 209 -7.31 15.75 1.74
CA LEU A 209 -8.14 14.73 1.13
C LEU A 209 -9.49 14.62 1.87
N THR A 210 -10.47 13.98 1.25
CA THR A 210 -11.78 13.73 1.84
C THR A 210 -11.82 12.32 2.47
N PRO A 211 -12.09 12.21 3.78
CA PRO A 211 -12.22 10.93 4.48
C PRO A 211 -13.56 10.21 4.30
#